data_AF-A0A521WP31-F1
#
_entry.id   AF-A0A521WP31-F1
#
_cell.length_a   1.000
_cell.length_b   1.000
_cell.length_c   1.000
_cell.angle_alpha   90.00
_cell.angle_beta   90.00
_cell.angle_gamma   90.00
#
_symmetry.space_group_name_H-M   'P 1'
#
loop_
_entity.id
_entity.type
_entity.pdbx_description
1 polymer ?
#
loop_
_entity_poly.entity_id
_entity_poly.type
_entity_poly.pdbx_seq_one_letter_code
_entity_poly.pdbx_strand_id
1 'polypeptide(L)'
;MYYIKLNQHIAKCAPRVNTKKYMRTWKELEKDFRDLSSQMSHAFLDIQWGNTNENWYIGGMVPTEVKSKFRLLSYLAGQKLLFLHLSGEDLETLKKDEPDKAWFRALKDISGALSDFFEASQIGKDGQFLGSIYHARINNLAEVSANFCLHCEIIELSQPFVGIQEELIKRGLGAAAVHWHRSEQNRKSNPPDFIIAANEAIKALESVAKSVSSLPNGTLGDCITYFRNKKSLNPGMIKCLEGLWAAANNIPGIRHGASKEKFVQTDEIEFLLDSSKSAIKLLLSVSISDRLTSVGKRENEV
;
A
#
# COMPACT_ATOMS: atom_id res chain seq x y z
N MET A 1 7.49 -14.40 31.30
CA MET A 1 7.94 -15.60 30.56
C MET A 1 6.82 -16.29 29.75
N TYR A 2 5.53 -16.17 30.11
CA TYR A 2 4.41 -16.76 29.35
C TYR A 2 4.05 -16.04 28.03
N TYR A 3 4.26 -14.72 27.94
CA TYR A 3 3.93 -13.92 26.74
C TYR A 3 4.81 -14.20 25.51
N ILE A 4 6.08 -14.57 25.72
CA ILE A 4 7.02 -14.87 24.63
C ILE A 4 6.66 -16.19 23.93
N LYS A 5 6.09 -17.17 24.66
CA LYS A 5 5.68 -18.46 24.10
C LYS A 5 4.43 -18.37 23.22
N LEU A 6 3.52 -17.44 23.47
CA LEU A 6 2.30 -17.28 22.67
C LEU A 6 2.62 -16.71 21.26
N ASN A 7 3.49 -15.70 21.19
CA ASN A 7 3.90 -15.11 19.90
C ASN A 7 4.78 -16.06 19.07
N GLN A 8 5.64 -16.86 19.70
CA GLN A 8 6.43 -17.87 18.99
C GLN A 8 5.59 -19.03 18.45
N HIS A 9 4.46 -19.36 19.10
CA HIS A 9 3.59 -20.44 18.63
C HIS A 9 2.70 -20.00 17.46
N ILE A 10 2.21 -18.75 17.48
CA ILE A 10 1.45 -18.16 16.38
C ILE A 10 2.34 -17.96 15.13
N ALA A 11 3.60 -17.54 15.31
CA ALA A 11 4.54 -17.34 14.21
C ALA A 11 5.04 -18.65 13.56
N LYS A 12 5.11 -19.76 14.31
CA LYS A 12 5.60 -21.07 13.80
C LYS A 12 4.53 -21.96 13.17
N CYS A 13 3.25 -21.74 13.49
CA CYS A 13 2.15 -22.57 12.99
C CYS A 13 1.33 -21.90 11.89
N ALA A 14 1.59 -20.62 11.57
CA ALA A 14 0.96 -19.96 10.45
C ALA A 14 1.56 -20.50 9.13
N PRO A 15 0.76 -21.09 8.21
CA PRO A 15 1.23 -21.32 6.85
C PRO A 15 1.75 -20.00 6.26
N ARG A 16 2.60 -20.06 5.22
CA ARG A 16 2.91 -18.88 4.38
C ARG A 16 1.64 -18.44 3.64
N VAL A 17 0.65 -17.97 4.38
CA VAL A 17 -0.54 -17.32 3.88
C VAL A 17 -0.06 -16.02 3.26
N ASN A 18 -0.51 -15.74 2.04
CA ASN A 18 -0.26 -14.47 1.38
C ASN A 18 -0.86 -13.34 2.25
N THR A 19 -0.07 -12.76 3.15
CA THR A 19 -0.51 -11.83 4.21
C THR A 19 -1.07 -10.52 3.66
N LYS A 20 -0.81 -10.20 2.38
CA LYS A 20 -1.48 -9.08 1.69
C LYS A 20 -2.97 -9.30 1.43
N LYS A 21 -3.46 -10.54 1.52
CA LYS A 21 -4.81 -10.93 1.10
C LYS A 21 -5.93 -10.54 2.09
N TYR A 22 -5.59 -10.08 3.30
CA TYR A 22 -6.56 -9.79 4.38
C TYR A 22 -6.20 -8.55 5.22
N MET A 23 -5.40 -7.63 4.70
CA MET A 23 -5.11 -6.41 5.46
C MET A 23 -6.34 -5.50 5.46
N ARG A 24 -6.81 -5.17 6.66
CA ARG A 24 -7.84 -4.15 6.88
C ARG A 24 -7.41 -2.82 6.23
N THR A 25 -8.38 -2.10 5.68
CA THR A 25 -8.18 -0.73 5.21
C THR A 25 -7.86 0.20 6.38
N TRP A 26 -7.26 1.36 6.09
CA TRP A 26 -7.01 2.37 7.13
C TRP A 26 -8.29 2.84 7.80
N LYS A 27 -9.38 2.97 7.03
CA LYS A 27 -10.70 3.33 7.55
C LYS A 27 -11.33 2.27 8.46
N GLU A 28 -11.11 0.99 8.18
CA GLU A 28 -11.54 -0.09 9.08
C GLU A 28 -10.75 -0.07 10.39
N LEU A 29 -9.42 0.06 10.31
CA LEU A 29 -8.56 0.17 11.49
C LEU A 29 -8.89 1.42 12.32
N GLU A 30 -9.15 2.55 11.66
CA GLU A 30 -9.60 3.78 12.29
C GLU A 30 -10.85 3.55 13.12
N LYS A 31 -11.88 2.95 12.52
CA LYS A 31 -13.12 2.62 13.21
C LYS A 31 -12.87 1.68 14.39
N ASP A 32 -12.06 0.63 14.18
CA ASP A 32 -11.75 -0.32 15.25
C ASP A 32 -11.04 0.34 16.44
N PHE A 33 -10.11 1.27 16.19
CA PHE A 33 -9.45 2.05 17.24
C PHE A 33 -10.44 3.00 17.93
N ARG A 34 -11.29 3.69 17.16
CA ARG A 34 -12.29 4.61 17.71
C ARG A 34 -13.31 3.90 18.59
N ASP A 35 -13.70 2.67 18.23
CA ASP A 35 -14.58 1.82 19.04
C ASP A 35 -13.94 1.44 20.40
N LEU A 36 -12.61 1.57 20.56
CA LEU A 36 -11.92 1.38 21.85
C LEU A 36 -11.79 2.67 22.68
N SER A 37 -12.03 3.86 22.11
CA SER A 37 -11.69 5.14 22.75
C SER A 37 -12.36 5.33 24.11
N SER A 38 -13.63 4.98 24.26
CA SER A 38 -14.35 5.12 25.54
C SER A 38 -13.79 4.21 26.64
N GLN A 39 -13.30 3.02 26.28
CA GLN A 39 -12.70 2.05 27.20
C GLN A 39 -11.22 2.36 27.50
N MET A 40 -10.62 3.29 26.74
CA MET A 40 -9.21 3.68 26.83
C MET A 40 -9.04 5.18 27.12
N SER A 41 -10.06 5.85 27.66
CA SER A 41 -10.04 7.30 27.93
C SER A 41 -8.93 7.75 28.88
N HIS A 42 -8.46 6.87 29.76
CA HIS A 42 -7.33 7.12 30.67
C HIS A 42 -6.06 6.36 30.27
N ALA A 43 -6.05 5.73 29.10
CA ALA A 43 -4.90 5.01 28.58
C ALA A 43 -3.89 5.99 27.97
N PHE A 44 -2.62 5.74 28.23
CA PHE A 44 -1.53 6.47 27.59
C PHE A 44 -0.43 5.49 27.15
N LEU A 45 0.32 5.87 26.13
CA LEU A 45 1.57 5.22 25.77
C LEU A 45 2.71 6.00 26.43
N ASP A 46 3.42 5.34 27.33
CA ASP A 46 4.62 5.83 27.99
C ASP A 46 5.85 5.37 27.20
N ILE A 47 6.72 6.32 26.89
CA ILE A 47 7.85 6.15 25.98
C ILE A 47 9.10 6.60 26.70
N GLN A 48 10.09 5.73 26.80
CA GLN A 48 11.41 6.07 27.34
C GLN A 48 12.50 5.68 26.35
N TRP A 49 13.41 6.60 26.04
CA TRP A 49 14.53 6.37 25.13
C TRP A 49 15.80 7.08 25.60
N GLY A 50 16.92 6.83 24.93
CA GLY A 50 18.23 7.38 25.28
C GLY A 50 19.30 6.31 25.15
N ASN A 51 20.25 6.30 26.10
CA ASN A 51 21.41 5.40 26.03
C ASN A 51 21.11 3.90 26.21
N THR A 52 19.92 3.53 26.67
CA THR A 52 19.57 2.14 27.04
C THR A 52 18.31 1.65 26.36
N ASN A 53 18.36 1.57 25.02
CA ASN A 53 17.25 1.14 24.16
C ASN A 53 15.97 1.98 24.33
N GLU A 54 14.99 1.71 23.47
CA GLU A 54 13.66 2.31 23.60
C GLU A 54 12.71 1.33 24.28
N ASN A 55 12.00 1.83 25.30
CA ASN A 55 11.01 1.08 26.06
C ASN A 55 9.63 1.69 25.86
N TRP A 56 8.65 0.81 25.64
CA TRP A 56 7.27 1.18 25.31
C TRP A 56 6.31 0.51 26.28
N TYR A 57 5.49 1.30 26.96
CA TYR A 57 4.54 0.80 27.95
C TYR A 57 3.18 1.46 27.80
N ILE A 58 2.11 0.67 27.69
CA ILE A 58 0.75 1.20 27.75
C ILE A 58 0.35 1.27 29.23
N GLY A 59 0.21 2.50 29.73
CA GLY A 59 -0.23 2.83 31.09
C GLY A 59 -1.72 3.18 31.18
N GLY A 60 -2.17 3.43 32.40
CA GLY A 60 -3.57 3.71 32.73
C GLY A 60 -4.34 2.49 33.26
N MET A 61 -5.50 2.74 33.85
CA MET A 61 -6.41 1.70 34.36
C MET A 61 -7.27 1.15 33.21
N VAL A 62 -6.71 0.23 32.42
CA VAL A 62 -7.38 -0.36 31.25
C VAL A 62 -7.50 -1.88 31.46
N PRO A 63 -8.68 -2.49 31.23
CA PRO A 63 -8.83 -3.94 31.29
C PRO A 63 -7.83 -4.65 30.36
N THR A 64 -7.29 -5.79 30.81
CA THR A 64 -6.27 -6.55 30.08
C THR A 64 -6.73 -6.96 28.67
N GLU A 65 -8.01 -7.29 28.50
CA GLU A 65 -8.60 -7.64 27.21
C GLU A 65 -8.60 -6.45 26.24
N VAL A 66 -8.99 -5.26 26.70
CA VAL A 66 -8.97 -4.02 25.91
C VAL A 66 -7.55 -3.67 25.50
N LYS A 67 -6.59 -3.76 26.43
CA LYS A 67 -5.16 -3.56 26.15
C LYS A 67 -4.62 -4.55 25.10
N SER A 68 -5.08 -5.80 25.15
CA SER A 68 -4.67 -6.84 24.21
C SER A 68 -5.28 -6.61 22.82
N LYS A 69 -6.55 -6.20 22.75
CA LYS A 69 -7.22 -5.81 21.51
C LYS A 69 -6.54 -4.59 20.87
N PHE A 70 -6.20 -3.58 21.67
CA PHE A 70 -5.44 -2.42 21.18
C PHE A 70 -4.09 -2.84 20.58
N ARG A 71 -3.30 -3.68 21.27
CA ARG A 71 -2.02 -4.17 20.72
C ARG A 71 -2.18 -4.97 19.43
N LEU A 72 -3.24 -5.76 19.31
CA LEU A 72 -3.54 -6.48 18.05
C LEU A 72 -3.83 -5.50 16.91
N LEU A 73 -4.62 -4.45 17.16
CA LEU A 73 -4.87 -3.40 16.17
C LEU A 73 -3.59 -2.64 15.81
N SER A 74 -2.75 -2.29 16.80
CA SER A 74 -1.44 -1.67 16.56
C SER A 74 -0.53 -2.56 15.72
N TYR A 75 -0.54 -3.87 15.95
CA TYR A 75 0.20 -4.82 15.15
C TYR A 75 -0.28 -4.83 13.69
N LEU A 76 -1.59 -4.90 13.46
CA LEU A 76 -2.18 -4.87 12.10
C LEU A 76 -1.91 -3.54 11.38
N ALA A 77 -2.07 -2.42 12.10
CA ALA A 77 -1.78 -1.09 11.59
C ALA A 77 -0.30 -0.93 11.26
N GLY A 78 0.59 -1.42 12.13
CA GLY A 78 2.02 -1.48 11.89
C GLY A 78 2.41 -2.31 10.68
N GLN A 79 1.77 -3.48 10.49
CA GLN A 79 2.00 -4.28 9.28
C GLN A 79 1.64 -3.49 8.02
N LYS A 80 0.50 -2.80 8.02
CA LYS A 80 0.08 -1.97 6.87
C LYS A 80 0.99 -0.75 6.69
N LEU A 81 1.43 -0.13 7.78
CA LEU A 81 2.35 1.01 7.77
C LEU A 81 3.67 0.66 7.07
N LEU A 82 4.22 -0.53 7.30
CA LEU A 82 5.45 -1.00 6.66
C LEU A 82 5.33 -1.16 5.14
N PHE A 83 4.12 -1.12 4.57
CA PHE A 83 3.89 -1.11 3.13
C PHE A 83 3.72 0.29 2.54
N LEU A 84 3.58 1.35 3.35
CA LEU A 84 3.60 2.72 2.88
C LEU A 84 5.02 3.12 2.48
N HIS A 85 5.21 3.79 1.34
CA HIS A 85 6.51 4.34 0.95
C HIS A 85 6.70 5.69 1.64
N LEU A 86 6.88 5.73 2.96
CA LEU A 86 7.27 6.99 3.60
C LEU A 86 8.72 7.30 3.18
N SER A 87 9.00 8.54 2.83
CA SER A 87 10.36 8.99 2.52
C SER A 87 11.04 9.52 3.79
N GLY A 88 12.31 9.22 3.99
CA GLY A 88 13.11 9.75 5.11
C GLY A 88 13.87 8.66 5.89
N GLU A 89 14.83 9.07 6.71
CA GLU A 89 15.61 8.17 7.59
C GLU A 89 14.72 7.40 8.56
N ASP A 90 13.58 7.98 8.95
CA ASP A 90 12.61 7.40 9.89
C ASP A 90 11.97 6.10 9.40
N LEU A 91 12.00 5.79 8.09
CA LEU A 91 11.42 4.56 7.56
C LEU A 91 12.32 3.34 7.77
N GLU A 92 13.63 3.52 7.67
CA GLU A 92 14.59 2.40 7.79
C GLU A 92 14.70 1.90 9.23
N THR A 93 14.39 2.74 10.20
CA THR A 93 14.25 2.34 11.61
C THR A 93 12.94 1.60 11.84
N LEU A 94 11.81 2.09 11.30
CA LEU A 94 10.50 1.42 11.38
C LEU A 94 10.54 -0.02 10.85
N LYS A 95 11.21 -0.28 9.73
CA LYS A 95 11.32 -1.63 9.12
C LYS A 95 12.04 -2.66 9.98
N LYS A 96 12.85 -2.22 10.95
CA LYS A 96 13.58 -3.11 11.86
C LYS A 96 12.75 -3.51 13.08
N ASP A 97 11.69 -2.77 13.36
CA ASP A 97 10.83 -2.99 14.51
C ASP A 97 9.79 -4.09 14.26
N GLU A 98 9.34 -4.71 15.35
CA GLU A 98 8.11 -5.52 15.33
C GLU A 98 6.92 -4.62 14.94
N PRO A 99 5.91 -5.12 14.21
CA PRO A 99 4.86 -4.25 13.67
C PRO A 99 4.16 -3.36 14.70
N ASP A 100 3.85 -3.86 15.90
CA ASP A 100 3.24 -3.05 16.95
C ASP A 100 4.16 -1.92 17.44
N LYS A 101 5.48 -2.18 17.54
CA LYS A 101 6.47 -1.15 17.87
C LYS A 101 6.66 -0.15 16.73
N ALA A 102 6.63 -0.61 15.47
CA ALA A 102 6.65 0.28 14.31
C ALA A 102 5.45 1.24 14.35
N TRP A 103 4.26 0.76 14.74
CA TRP A 103 3.10 1.62 14.96
C TRP A 103 3.34 2.63 16.09
N PHE A 104 3.86 2.20 17.24
CA PHE A 104 4.16 3.09 18.37
C PHE A 104 5.20 4.16 18.03
N ARG A 105 6.25 3.79 17.30
CA ARG A 105 7.25 4.73 16.80
C ARG A 105 6.63 5.74 15.83
N ALA A 106 5.78 5.30 14.91
CA ALA A 106 5.10 6.22 14.00
C ALA A 106 4.16 7.19 14.74
N LEU A 107 3.49 6.74 15.81
CA LEU A 107 2.75 7.64 16.68
C LEU A 107 3.67 8.68 17.34
N LYS A 108 4.82 8.25 17.87
CA LYS A 108 5.81 9.13 18.50
C LYS A 108 6.38 10.17 17.52
N ASP A 109 6.86 9.71 16.37
CA ASP A 109 7.72 10.52 15.49
C ASP A 109 6.94 11.22 14.37
N ILE A 110 5.75 10.72 13.98
CA ILE A 110 5.00 11.23 12.81
C ILE A 110 3.67 11.89 13.21
N SER A 111 2.94 11.33 14.18
CA SER A 111 1.57 11.80 14.46
C SER A 111 1.49 13.19 15.10
N GLY A 112 2.59 13.69 15.65
CA GLY A 112 2.63 14.94 16.42
C GLY A 112 1.92 14.87 17.78
N ALA A 113 1.52 13.68 18.24
CA ALA A 113 0.76 13.49 19.48
C ALA A 113 1.62 13.34 20.74
N LEU A 114 2.94 13.54 20.63
CA LEU A 114 3.85 13.47 21.75
C LEU A 114 3.56 14.60 22.75
N SER A 115 3.38 14.27 24.01
CA SER A 115 3.18 15.20 25.13
C SER A 115 4.09 14.85 26.31
N ASP A 116 4.08 15.71 27.33
CA ASP A 116 4.74 15.46 28.62
C ASP A 116 6.23 15.09 28.48
N PHE A 117 6.93 15.75 27.57
CA PHE A 117 8.34 15.50 27.32
C PHE A 117 9.19 15.91 28.52
N PHE A 118 10.05 14.99 28.96
CA PHE A 118 10.98 15.18 30.05
C PHE A 118 12.35 14.60 29.69
N GLU A 119 13.41 15.32 30.02
CA GLU A 119 14.80 14.87 29.86
C GLU A 119 15.47 14.78 31.25
N ALA A 120 16.18 13.68 31.49
CA ALA A 120 17.00 13.47 32.68
C ALA A 120 18.42 13.02 32.31
N SER A 121 19.39 13.56 33.02
CA SER A 121 20.78 13.10 32.93
C SER A 121 20.99 11.83 33.75
N GLN A 122 21.56 10.80 33.13
CA GLN A 122 22.09 9.63 33.81
C GLN A 122 23.46 9.97 34.38
N ILE A 123 23.60 9.97 35.70
CA ILE A 123 24.85 10.26 36.40
C ILE A 123 25.40 8.96 37.02
N GLY A 124 26.68 8.69 36.77
CA GLY A 124 27.41 7.56 37.34
C GLY A 124 27.63 7.70 38.84
N LYS A 125 28.07 6.60 39.48
CA LYS A 125 28.38 6.62 40.92
C LYS A 125 29.50 7.58 41.29
N ASP A 126 30.36 7.91 40.33
CA ASP A 126 31.47 8.86 40.42
C ASP A 126 31.09 10.29 40.03
N GLY A 127 29.81 10.55 39.75
CA GLY A 127 29.33 11.86 39.31
C GLY A 127 29.53 12.14 37.82
N GLN A 128 30.08 11.20 37.04
CA GLN A 128 30.25 11.40 35.60
C GLN A 128 28.92 11.32 34.85
N PHE A 129 28.78 12.15 33.82
CA PHE A 129 27.64 12.06 32.91
C PHE A 129 27.74 10.81 32.04
N LEU A 130 26.74 9.93 32.13
CA LEU A 130 26.67 8.68 31.39
C LEU A 130 25.74 8.76 30.18
N GLY A 131 24.91 9.80 30.05
CA GLY A 131 23.99 10.00 28.93
C GLY A 131 22.68 10.67 29.34
N SER A 132 21.82 10.96 28.37
CA SER A 132 20.45 11.46 28.62
C SER A 132 19.44 10.31 28.51
N ILE A 133 18.40 10.40 29.34
CA ILE A 133 17.18 9.61 29.29
C ILE A 133 16.06 10.58 28.95
N TYR A 134 15.34 10.26 27.90
CA TYR A 134 14.16 10.99 27.48
C TYR A 134 12.92 10.19 27.83
N HIS A 135 11.89 10.90 28.25
CA HIS A 135 10.59 10.37 28.59
C HIS A 135 9.51 11.22 27.92
N ALA A 136 8.47 10.59 27.40
CA ALA A 136 7.31 11.28 26.88
C ALA A 136 6.08 10.39 26.96
N ARG A 137 4.91 10.99 26.73
CA ARG A 137 3.63 10.29 26.69
C ARG A 137 2.83 10.60 25.44
N ILE A 138 1.93 9.69 25.10
CA ILE A 138 0.84 9.93 24.16
C ILE A 138 -0.44 9.60 24.90
N ASN A 139 -1.23 10.63 25.21
CA ASN A 139 -2.52 10.52 25.87
C ASN A 139 -3.64 10.15 24.87
N ASN A 140 -4.80 9.71 25.36
CA ASN A 140 -5.96 9.32 24.54
C ASN A 140 -5.58 8.33 23.43
N LEU A 141 -4.80 7.30 23.80
CA LEU A 141 -4.03 6.48 22.87
C LEU A 141 -4.86 5.85 21.72
N ALA A 142 -6.09 5.41 22.01
CA ALA A 142 -7.00 4.85 21.01
C ALA A 142 -7.49 5.91 20.00
N GLU A 143 -7.85 7.10 20.49
CA GLU A 143 -8.29 8.21 19.63
C GLU A 143 -7.15 8.73 18.75
N VAL A 144 -5.96 8.90 19.33
CA VAL A 144 -4.75 9.27 18.58
C VAL A 144 -4.46 8.24 17.48
N SER A 145 -4.57 6.94 17.79
CA SER A 145 -4.36 5.88 16.80
C SER A 145 -5.40 5.91 15.68
N ALA A 146 -6.67 6.17 16.01
CA ALA A 146 -7.73 6.33 15.01
C ALA A 146 -7.44 7.52 14.08
N ASN A 147 -7.12 8.69 14.64
CA ASN A 147 -6.80 9.88 13.86
C ASN A 147 -5.54 9.67 12.99
N PHE A 148 -4.54 8.95 13.51
CA PHE A 148 -3.35 8.62 12.75
C PHE A 148 -3.63 7.66 11.59
N CYS A 149 -4.60 6.74 11.71
CA CYS A 149 -5.03 5.92 10.58
C CYS A 149 -5.58 6.78 9.42
N LEU A 150 -6.33 7.85 9.70
CA LEU A 150 -6.79 8.79 8.66
C LEU A 150 -5.62 9.53 8.02
N HIS A 151 -4.62 9.92 8.82
CA HIS A 151 -3.40 10.53 8.31
C HIS A 151 -2.64 9.57 7.38
N CYS A 152 -2.51 8.31 7.76
CA CYS A 152 -1.92 7.26 6.93
C CYS A 152 -2.71 7.02 5.63
N GLU A 153 -4.04 7.13 5.66
CA GLU A 153 -4.88 7.06 4.45
C GLU A 153 -4.56 8.23 3.49
N ILE A 154 -4.46 9.44 4.01
CA ILE A 154 -4.07 10.62 3.21
C ILE A 154 -2.69 10.41 2.62
N ILE A 155 -1.71 9.94 3.40
CA ILE A 155 -0.38 9.62 2.89
C ILE A 155 -0.46 8.57 1.78
N GLU A 156 -1.17 7.45 2.00
CA GLU A 156 -1.33 6.38 1.02
C GLU A 156 -1.90 6.90 -0.31
N LEU A 157 -2.89 7.79 -0.24
CA LEU A 157 -3.51 8.43 -1.41
C LEU A 157 -2.61 9.49 -2.06
N SER A 158 -1.75 10.14 -1.29
CA SER A 158 -0.85 11.21 -1.75
C SER A 158 0.48 10.68 -2.26
N GLN A 159 0.77 9.39 -2.08
CA GLN A 159 2.05 8.84 -2.50
C GLN A 159 2.22 9.00 -4.01
N PRO A 160 3.36 9.53 -4.47
CA PRO A 160 3.67 9.52 -5.89
C PRO A 160 3.63 8.07 -6.31
N PHE A 161 2.77 7.78 -7.29
CA PHE A 161 2.64 6.44 -7.81
C PHE A 161 4.03 5.93 -8.20
N VAL A 162 4.54 4.95 -7.45
CA VAL A 162 5.75 4.18 -7.80
C VAL A 162 5.63 3.83 -9.27
N GLY A 163 6.66 4.11 -10.09
CA GLY A 163 6.57 3.99 -11.53
C GLY A 163 5.88 2.68 -11.95
N ILE A 164 5.07 2.76 -13.02
CA ILE A 164 4.27 1.60 -13.49
C ILE A 164 5.17 0.37 -13.67
N GLN A 165 6.40 0.58 -14.12
CA GLN A 165 7.38 -0.49 -14.28
C GLN A 165 7.68 -1.21 -12.97
N GLU A 166 8.05 -0.50 -11.90
CA GLU A 166 8.38 -1.08 -10.60
C GLU A 166 7.17 -1.80 -10.00
N GLU A 167 5.97 -1.22 -10.11
CA GLU A 167 4.75 -1.85 -9.60
C GLU A 167 4.39 -3.13 -10.37
N LEU A 168 4.58 -3.16 -11.69
CA LEU A 168 4.39 -4.35 -12.50
C LEU A 168 5.39 -5.46 -12.12
N ILE A 169 6.67 -5.11 -11.93
CA ILE A 169 7.71 -6.05 -11.48
C ILE A 169 7.35 -6.63 -10.11
N LYS A 170 6.99 -5.77 -9.15
CA LYS A 170 6.61 -6.15 -7.79
C LYS A 170 5.43 -7.13 -7.75
N ARG A 171 4.55 -7.08 -8.75
CA ARG A 171 3.40 -7.98 -8.90
C ARG A 171 3.69 -9.25 -9.71
N GLY A 172 4.93 -9.46 -10.15
CA GLY A 172 5.31 -10.59 -11.00
C GLY A 172 4.80 -10.47 -12.43
N LEU A 173 4.41 -9.27 -12.88
CA LEU A 173 3.91 -9.00 -14.23
C LEU A 173 5.06 -8.61 -15.17
N GLY A 174 6.07 -9.47 -15.26
CA GLY A 174 7.32 -9.17 -15.97
C GLY A 174 7.13 -8.81 -17.45
N ALA A 175 6.23 -9.51 -18.16
CA ALA A 175 5.93 -9.21 -19.56
C ALA A 175 5.35 -7.80 -19.75
N ALA A 176 4.38 -7.41 -18.90
CA ALA A 176 3.82 -6.07 -18.91
C ALA A 176 4.89 -5.01 -18.57
N ALA A 177 5.77 -5.29 -17.61
CA ALA A 177 6.85 -4.38 -17.22
C ALA A 177 7.83 -4.12 -18.38
N VAL A 178 8.19 -5.16 -19.15
CA VAL A 178 9.07 -5.03 -20.33
C VAL A 178 8.43 -4.15 -21.40
N HIS A 179 7.15 -4.37 -21.72
CA HIS A 179 6.43 -3.54 -22.68
C HIS A 179 6.32 -2.08 -22.20
N TRP A 180 6.00 -1.86 -20.92
CA TRP A 180 5.93 -0.50 -20.37
C TRP A 180 7.29 0.21 -20.42
N HIS A 181 8.38 -0.50 -20.09
CA HIS A 181 9.72 0.05 -20.17
C HIS A 181 10.08 0.49 -21.59
N ARG A 182 9.80 -0.35 -22.60
CA ARG A 182 10.02 -0.01 -24.01
C ARG A 182 9.17 1.18 -24.45
N SER A 183 7.92 1.25 -23.99
CA SER A 183 7.07 2.42 -24.23
C SER A 183 7.74 3.72 -23.75
N GLU A 184 8.21 3.73 -22.50
CA GLU A 184 8.90 4.89 -21.92
C GLU A 184 10.22 5.22 -22.64
N GLN A 185 10.98 4.22 -23.08
CA GLN A 185 12.21 4.43 -23.85
C GLN A 185 11.94 5.11 -25.19
N ASN A 186 10.93 4.65 -25.94
CA ASN A 186 10.58 5.24 -27.24
C ASN A 186 9.93 6.63 -27.08
N ARG A 187 9.19 6.87 -25.99
CA ARG A 187 8.68 8.21 -25.65
C ARG A 187 9.81 9.21 -25.39
N LYS A 188 10.94 8.75 -24.83
CA LYS A 188 12.09 9.59 -24.44
C LYS A 188 13.24 9.57 -25.45
N SER A 189 13.12 8.84 -26.56
CA SER A 189 14.17 8.80 -27.58
C SER A 189 14.30 10.17 -28.27
N ASN A 190 15.39 10.37 -29.01
CA ASN A 190 15.62 11.60 -29.77
C ASN A 190 15.89 11.27 -31.24
N PRO A 191 14.93 11.49 -32.17
CA PRO A 191 13.57 11.99 -31.90
C PRO A 191 12.69 10.94 -31.19
N PRO A 192 11.63 11.36 -30.47
CA PRO A 192 10.66 10.43 -29.88
C PRO A 192 9.92 9.61 -30.94
N ASP A 193 9.77 8.30 -30.72
CA ASP A 193 8.91 7.44 -31.52
C ASP A 193 7.61 7.15 -30.77
N PHE A 194 6.67 8.10 -30.86
CA PHE A 194 5.39 8.02 -30.15
C PHE A 194 4.52 6.85 -30.62
N ILE A 195 4.61 6.42 -31.88
CA ILE A 195 3.82 5.31 -32.42
C ILE A 195 4.29 3.99 -31.81
N ILE A 196 5.60 3.75 -31.80
CA ILE A 196 6.17 2.56 -31.13
C ILE A 196 5.90 2.64 -29.62
N ALA A 197 6.04 3.82 -29.01
CA ALA A 197 5.73 4.00 -27.61
C ALA A 197 4.29 3.57 -27.28
N ALA A 198 3.31 4.06 -28.04
CA ALA A 198 1.90 3.75 -27.82
C ALA A 198 1.56 2.28 -28.08
N ASN A 199 2.16 1.66 -29.10
CA ASN A 199 2.04 0.23 -29.34
C ASN A 199 2.49 -0.58 -28.11
N GLU A 200 3.68 -0.27 -27.59
CA GLU A 200 4.23 -0.96 -26.41
C GLU A 200 3.41 -0.67 -25.15
N ALA A 201 2.85 0.53 -24.97
CA ALA A 201 1.92 0.84 -23.87
C ALA A 201 0.63 0.00 -23.94
N ILE A 202 0.04 -0.16 -25.13
CA ILE A 202 -1.15 -0.99 -25.33
C ILE A 202 -0.85 -2.47 -25.09
N LYS A 203 0.33 -2.96 -25.52
CA LYS A 203 0.79 -4.33 -25.21
C LYS A 203 0.97 -4.54 -23.71
N ALA A 204 1.51 -3.54 -22.98
CA ALA A 204 1.61 -3.59 -21.53
C ALA A 204 0.22 -3.68 -20.88
N LEU A 205 -0.72 -2.82 -21.31
CA LEU A 205 -2.12 -2.86 -20.85
C LEU A 205 -2.77 -4.22 -21.12
N GLU A 206 -2.63 -4.76 -22.32
CA GLU A 206 -3.17 -6.08 -22.67
C GLU A 206 -2.54 -7.19 -21.82
N SER A 207 -1.23 -7.16 -21.59
CA SER A 207 -0.56 -8.14 -20.72
C SER A 207 -1.10 -8.10 -19.29
N VAL A 208 -1.38 -6.92 -18.74
CA VAL A 208 -2.02 -6.78 -17.43
C VAL A 208 -3.45 -7.32 -17.49
N ALA A 209 -4.24 -6.94 -18.50
CA ALA A 209 -5.61 -7.38 -18.64
C ALA A 209 -5.74 -8.91 -18.72
N LYS A 210 -4.87 -9.59 -19.49
CA LYS A 210 -4.77 -11.05 -19.56
C LYS A 210 -4.53 -11.69 -18.21
N SER A 211 -3.60 -11.12 -17.43
CA SER A 211 -3.29 -11.62 -16.09
C SER A 211 -4.45 -11.44 -15.12
N VAL A 212 -5.08 -10.26 -15.10
CA VAL A 212 -6.18 -9.95 -14.17
C VAL A 212 -7.45 -10.74 -14.51
N SER A 213 -7.73 -10.94 -15.79
CA SER A 213 -8.89 -11.73 -16.25
C SER A 213 -8.64 -13.25 -16.25
N SER A 214 -7.41 -13.70 -15.98
CA SER A 214 -6.99 -15.10 -16.12
C SER A 214 -7.22 -15.66 -17.54
N LEU A 215 -7.07 -14.82 -18.56
CA LEU A 215 -7.18 -15.17 -19.98
C LEU A 215 -5.82 -15.03 -20.66
N PRO A 216 -4.87 -15.98 -20.47
CA PRO A 216 -3.49 -15.83 -20.96
C PRO A 216 -3.38 -15.66 -22.49
N ASN A 217 -4.32 -16.24 -23.23
CA ASN A 217 -4.37 -16.19 -24.70
C ASN A 217 -5.44 -15.23 -25.25
N GLY A 218 -6.21 -14.55 -24.38
CA GLY A 218 -7.28 -13.66 -24.81
C GLY A 218 -6.75 -12.32 -25.30
N THR A 219 -7.39 -11.72 -26.29
CA THR A 219 -7.11 -10.33 -26.69
C THR A 219 -7.52 -9.34 -25.59
N LEU A 220 -7.08 -8.08 -25.69
CA LEU A 220 -7.61 -7.03 -24.80
C LEU A 220 -9.15 -6.92 -24.89
N GLY A 221 -9.74 -7.15 -26.07
CA GLY A 221 -11.21 -7.17 -26.24
C GLY A 221 -11.90 -8.30 -25.46
N ASP A 222 -11.28 -9.49 -25.43
CA ASP A 222 -11.76 -10.63 -24.64
C ASP A 222 -11.70 -10.32 -23.13
N CYS A 223 -10.61 -9.69 -22.69
CA CYS A 223 -10.44 -9.27 -21.30
C CYS A 223 -11.47 -8.21 -20.89
N ILE A 224 -11.77 -7.23 -21.75
CA ILE A 224 -12.81 -6.22 -21.52
C ILE A 224 -14.19 -6.88 -21.37
N THR A 225 -14.50 -7.83 -22.26
CA THR A 225 -15.74 -8.60 -22.20
C THR A 225 -15.84 -9.39 -20.89
N TYR A 226 -14.74 -9.98 -20.44
CA TYR A 226 -14.67 -10.65 -19.14
C TYR A 226 -15.01 -9.70 -17.98
N PHE A 227 -14.37 -8.52 -17.91
CA PHE A 227 -14.62 -7.55 -16.83
C PHE A 227 -16.06 -7.04 -16.81
N ARG A 228 -16.64 -6.81 -17.99
CA ARG A 228 -18.06 -6.45 -18.14
C ARG A 228 -18.97 -7.54 -17.57
N ASN A 229 -18.77 -8.79 -17.98
CA ASN A 229 -19.62 -9.90 -17.58
C ASN A 229 -19.51 -10.22 -16.09
N LYS A 230 -18.31 -10.05 -15.51
CA LYS A 230 -18.09 -10.20 -14.06
C LYS A 230 -18.59 -9.02 -13.23
N LYS A 231 -18.95 -7.89 -13.87
CA LYS A 231 -19.26 -6.63 -13.19
C LYS A 231 -18.15 -6.19 -12.22
N SER A 232 -16.90 -6.55 -12.52
CA SER A 232 -15.74 -6.19 -11.69
C SER A 232 -15.25 -4.75 -11.95
N LEU A 233 -15.77 -4.11 -12.99
CA LEU A 233 -15.59 -2.70 -13.31
C LEU A 233 -16.94 -2.02 -13.52
N ASN A 234 -17.01 -0.74 -13.17
CA ASN A 234 -18.19 0.06 -13.50
C ASN A 234 -18.33 0.19 -15.04
N PRO A 235 -19.55 0.35 -15.58
CA PRO A 235 -19.76 0.41 -17.04
C PRO A 235 -19.04 1.57 -17.74
N GLY A 236 -18.82 2.69 -17.04
CA GLY A 236 -18.08 3.84 -17.59
C GLY A 236 -16.62 3.50 -17.86
N MET A 237 -15.96 2.81 -16.93
CA MET A 237 -14.57 2.37 -17.07
C MET A 237 -14.42 1.30 -18.15
N ILE A 238 -15.41 0.42 -18.31
CA ILE A 238 -15.46 -0.51 -19.45
C ILE A 238 -15.43 0.26 -20.77
N LYS A 239 -16.26 1.29 -20.93
CA LYS A 239 -16.27 2.13 -22.14
C LYS A 239 -14.94 2.84 -22.38
N CYS A 240 -14.25 3.28 -21.32
CA CYS A 240 -12.90 3.85 -21.46
C CYS A 240 -11.90 2.83 -22.02
N LEU A 241 -11.92 1.58 -21.52
CA LEU A 241 -11.04 0.52 -22.04
C LEU A 241 -11.38 0.15 -23.50
N GLU A 242 -12.67 0.16 -23.86
CA GLU A 242 -13.10 -0.04 -25.26
C GLU A 242 -12.62 1.09 -26.17
N GLY A 243 -12.68 2.34 -25.71
CA GLY A 243 -12.15 3.50 -26.43
C GLY A 243 -10.65 3.36 -26.70
N LEU A 244 -9.88 2.95 -25.70
CA LEU A 244 -8.44 2.65 -25.84
C LEU A 244 -8.18 1.54 -26.86
N TRP A 245 -8.92 0.44 -26.75
CA TRP A 245 -8.80 -0.69 -27.66
C TRP A 245 -9.16 -0.32 -29.11
N ALA A 246 -10.22 0.46 -29.29
CA ALA A 246 -10.65 0.96 -30.60
C ALA A 246 -9.62 1.93 -31.19
N ALA A 247 -9.11 2.88 -30.39
CA ALA A 247 -8.05 3.79 -30.82
C ALA A 247 -6.81 3.03 -31.29
N ALA A 248 -6.35 2.04 -30.52
CA ALA A 248 -5.18 1.23 -30.86
C ALA A 248 -5.35 0.42 -32.17
N ASN A 249 -6.59 0.03 -32.53
CA ASN A 249 -6.87 -0.67 -33.77
C ASN A 249 -7.00 0.29 -34.97
N ASN A 250 -7.48 1.52 -34.75
CA ASN A 250 -7.80 2.47 -35.82
C ASN A 250 -6.63 3.40 -36.16
N ILE A 251 -5.69 3.62 -35.24
CA ILE A 251 -4.51 4.44 -35.48
C ILE A 251 -3.44 3.58 -36.21
N PRO A 252 -3.02 3.97 -37.44
CA PRO A 252 -2.01 3.22 -38.19
C PRO A 252 -0.69 3.11 -37.45
N GLY A 253 -0.03 1.94 -37.53
CA GLY A 253 1.27 1.70 -36.89
C GLY A 253 1.21 1.26 -35.43
N ILE A 254 0.07 1.43 -34.73
CA ILE A 254 -0.07 0.99 -33.34
C ILE A 254 -0.27 -0.53 -33.25
N ARG A 255 -1.26 -1.11 -33.96
CA ARG A 255 -1.48 -2.58 -33.96
C ARG A 255 -1.37 -3.23 -35.32
N HIS A 256 -1.81 -2.52 -36.35
CA HIS A 256 -1.67 -2.96 -37.73
C HIS A 256 -0.50 -2.20 -38.34
N GLY A 257 0.36 -2.90 -39.11
CA GLY A 257 1.50 -2.28 -39.79
C GLY A 257 1.05 -1.04 -40.55
N ALA A 258 1.90 -0.01 -40.60
CA ALA A 258 1.53 1.30 -41.17
C ALA A 258 1.18 1.17 -42.66
N SER A 259 -0.11 1.02 -42.98
CA SER A 259 -0.60 1.05 -44.35
C SER A 259 -1.03 2.47 -44.68
N LYS A 260 -0.13 3.21 -45.34
CA LYS A 260 -0.20 4.61 -45.77
C LYS A 260 -0.06 5.65 -44.65
N GLU A 261 0.74 6.68 -44.95
CA GLU A 261 0.93 7.88 -44.14
C GLU A 261 -0.42 8.56 -43.89
N LYS A 262 -0.99 8.33 -42.71
CA LYS A 262 -1.97 9.25 -42.13
C LYS A 262 -1.23 10.05 -41.07
N PHE A 263 -1.39 11.36 -41.13
CA PHE A 263 -0.97 12.26 -40.08
C PHE A 263 -1.77 11.93 -38.82
N VAL A 264 -1.12 11.33 -37.83
CA VAL A 264 -1.68 11.16 -36.48
C VAL A 264 -1.15 12.32 -35.65
N GLN A 265 -2.01 13.03 -34.94
CA GLN A 265 -1.56 14.14 -34.11
C GLN A 265 -0.80 13.60 -32.90
N THR A 266 0.37 14.17 -32.62
CA THR A 266 1.21 13.77 -31.47
C THR A 266 0.41 13.77 -30.16
N ASP A 267 -0.43 14.79 -29.94
CA ASP A 267 -1.25 14.95 -28.74
C ASP A 267 -2.25 13.78 -28.55
N GLU A 268 -2.79 13.21 -29.63
CA GLU A 268 -3.68 12.05 -29.55
C GLU A 268 -2.92 10.79 -29.10
N ILE A 269 -1.66 10.65 -29.53
CA ILE A 269 -0.80 9.54 -29.14
C ILE A 269 -0.35 9.69 -27.69
N GLU A 270 -0.02 10.91 -27.25
CA GLU A 270 0.30 11.18 -25.85
C GLU A 270 -0.89 10.92 -24.93
N PHE A 271 -2.09 11.34 -25.35
CA PHE A 271 -3.32 10.99 -24.64
C PHE A 271 -3.51 9.48 -24.52
N LEU A 272 -3.22 8.73 -25.58
CA LEU A 272 -3.30 7.26 -25.58
C LEU A 272 -2.29 6.62 -24.61
N LEU A 273 -1.07 7.15 -24.54
CA LEU A 273 -0.03 6.71 -23.60
C LEU A 273 -0.45 6.92 -22.14
N ASP A 274 -0.88 8.13 -21.81
CA ASP A 274 -1.26 8.48 -20.44
C ASP A 274 -2.58 7.81 -20.01
N SER A 275 -3.48 7.58 -20.96
CA SER A 275 -4.69 6.78 -20.73
C SER A 275 -4.37 5.29 -20.54
N SER A 276 -3.40 4.74 -21.27
CA SER A 276 -2.91 3.35 -21.07
C SER A 276 -2.26 3.19 -19.70
N LYS A 277 -1.47 4.18 -19.27
CA LYS A 277 -0.92 4.25 -17.91
C LYS A 277 -2.02 4.14 -16.86
N SER A 278 -3.05 4.97 -17.00
CA SER A 278 -4.18 5.04 -16.07
C SER A 278 -5.00 3.76 -16.07
N ALA A 279 -5.22 3.16 -17.25
CA ALA A 279 -5.91 1.89 -17.40
C ALA A 279 -5.14 0.73 -16.73
N ILE A 280 -3.80 0.68 -16.86
CA ILE A 280 -2.98 -0.29 -16.14
C ILE A 280 -3.19 -0.16 -14.62
N LYS A 281 -3.14 1.07 -14.09
CA LYS A 281 -3.37 1.31 -12.65
C LYS A 281 -4.74 0.79 -12.19
N LEU A 282 -5.79 1.10 -12.97
CA LEU A 282 -7.14 0.64 -12.69
C LEU A 282 -7.22 -0.89 -12.65
N LEU A 283 -6.66 -1.59 -13.64
CA LEU A 283 -6.72 -3.05 -13.67
C LEU A 283 -5.94 -3.69 -12.51
N LEU A 284 -4.82 -3.07 -12.10
CA LEU A 284 -4.08 -3.50 -10.93
C LEU A 284 -4.89 -3.33 -9.63
N SER A 285 -5.78 -2.33 -9.52
CA SER A 285 -6.65 -2.19 -8.34
C SER A 285 -7.82 -3.19 -8.36
N VAL A 286 -8.40 -3.51 -9.52
CA VAL A 286 -9.44 -4.55 -9.66
C VAL A 286 -8.93 -5.93 -9.23
N SER A 287 -7.70 -6.27 -9.62
CA SER A 287 -7.05 -7.52 -9.23
C SER A 287 -6.92 -7.67 -7.71
N ILE A 288 -6.90 -6.57 -6.95
CA ILE A 288 -6.93 -6.61 -5.49
C ILE A 288 -8.36 -6.95 -5.02
N SER A 289 -9.37 -6.29 -5.57
CA SER A 289 -10.78 -6.45 -5.19
C SER A 289 -11.34 -7.87 -5.43
N ASP A 290 -11.15 -8.44 -6.63
CA ASP A 290 -11.69 -9.79 -6.96
C ASP A 290 -11.06 -10.89 -6.09
N ARG A 291 -9.82 -10.67 -5.62
CA ARG A 291 -9.13 -11.56 -4.68
C ARG A 291 -9.67 -11.45 -3.25
N LEU A 292 -10.30 -10.34 -2.88
CA LEU A 292 -10.96 -10.17 -1.58
C LEU A 292 -12.35 -10.83 -1.58
N THR A 293 -13.13 -10.67 -2.67
CA THR A 293 -14.51 -11.20 -2.74
C THR A 293 -14.62 -12.72 -2.90
N SER A 294 -13.64 -13.36 -3.55
CA SER A 294 -13.63 -14.82 -3.78
C SER A 294 -13.37 -15.64 -2.51
N VAL A 295 -12.87 -15.01 -1.44
CA VAL A 295 -12.65 -15.66 -0.15
C VAL A 295 -13.90 -15.64 0.72
N GLY A 296 -14.62 -14.50 0.80
CA GLY A 296 -15.81 -14.40 1.64
C GLY A 296 -16.92 -15.39 1.28
N LYS A 297 -16.91 -15.93 0.05
CA LYS A 297 -17.82 -17.03 -0.34
C LYS A 297 -17.39 -18.40 0.18
N ARG A 298 -16.08 -18.67 0.31
CA ARG A 298 -15.58 -19.97 0.81
C ARG A 298 -15.72 -20.11 2.33
N GLU A 299 -15.77 -19.02 3.07
CA GLU A 299 -15.95 -19.03 4.53
C GLU A 299 -17.43 -19.14 4.95
N ASN A 300 -18.38 -18.90 4.02
CA ASN A 300 -19.82 -19.12 4.26
C ASN A 300 -20.31 -20.49 3.74
N GLU A 301 -19.41 -21.32 3.20
CA GLU A 301 -19.69 -22.67 2.69
C GLU A 301 -19.01 -23.77 3.55
N VAL A 302 -18.48 -23.42 4.73
CA VAL A 302 -17.90 -24.34 5.72
C VAL A 302 -18.67 -24.28 7.02
#